data_AF-Q5Z3Y2-F1
#
_entry.id   AF-Q5Z3Y2-F1
#
_cell.length_a   1.000
_cell.length_b   1.000
_cell.length_c   1.000
_cell.angle_alpha   90.00
_cell.angle_beta   90.00
_cell.angle_gamma   90.00
#
_symmetry.space_group_name_H-M   'P 1'
#
loop_
_entity.id
_entity.type
_entity.pdbx_description
1 polymer ?
#
loop_
_entity_poly.entity_id
_entity_poly.type
_entity_poly.pdbx_seq_one_letter_code
_entity_poly.pdbx_strand_id
1 'polypeptide(L)'
;MTAPYTSVDALKYLARYVRRTVNWTVDCLAMKDLFCDEHVELEAICQMADDLDALVGPLVEAWDRYSDGRPVESSVEIAPGQTFTHLWHPDPARNQPGTVTGRVLADPGVDHGTYEVRIIPPRTLSVVLHPPRPPLHVVRP
;
A
#
# COMPACT_ATOMS: atom_id res chain seq x y z
N MET A 1 0.07 -25.52 -18.92
CA MET A 1 0.94 -24.35 -18.67
C MET A 1 1.24 -24.30 -17.18
N THR A 2 2.51 -24.34 -16.80
CA THR A 2 2.94 -24.10 -15.42
C THR A 2 2.92 -22.59 -15.15
N ALA A 3 2.48 -22.19 -13.95
CA ALA A 3 2.54 -20.79 -13.55
C ALA A 3 4.01 -20.31 -13.52
N PRO A 4 4.30 -19.05 -13.89
CA PRO A 4 5.67 -18.51 -13.87
C PRO A 4 6.16 -18.17 -12.45
N TYR A 5 5.52 -18.71 -11.42
CA TYR A 5 5.79 -18.49 -10.00
C TYR A 5 5.53 -19.76 -9.21
N THR A 6 6.15 -19.88 -8.04
CA THR A 6 5.99 -21.05 -7.16
C THR A 6 4.74 -20.95 -6.29
N SER A 7 4.30 -22.07 -5.69
CA SER A 7 3.24 -22.04 -4.68
C SER A 7 3.61 -21.18 -3.46
N VAL A 8 4.90 -21.15 -3.11
CA VAL A 8 5.42 -20.30 -2.02
C VAL A 8 5.29 -18.82 -2.37
N ASP A 9 5.55 -18.42 -3.61
CA ASP A 9 5.34 -17.03 -4.07
C ASP A 9 3.86 -16.64 -4.01
N ALA A 10 2.98 -17.55 -4.42
CA ALA A 10 1.54 -17.33 -4.35
C ALA A 10 1.06 -17.16 -2.89
N LEU A 11 1.62 -17.96 -1.97
CA LEU A 11 1.28 -17.88 -0.54
C LEU A 11 1.79 -16.58 0.09
N LYS A 12 3.03 -16.16 -0.21
CA LYS A 12 3.58 -14.85 0.22
C LYS A 12 2.71 -13.69 -0.26
N TYR A 13 2.34 -13.69 -1.54
CA TYR A 13 1.46 -12.69 -2.11
C TYR A 13 0.10 -12.66 -1.42
N LEU A 14 -0.52 -13.82 -1.22
CA LEU A 14 -1.84 -13.93 -0.60
C LEU A 14 -1.82 -13.42 0.85
N ALA A 15 -0.82 -13.79 1.64
CA ALA A 15 -0.70 -13.32 3.02
C ALA A 15 -0.61 -11.79 3.10
N ARG A 16 0.26 -11.19 2.27
CA ARG A 16 0.38 -9.72 2.18
C ARG A 16 -0.90 -9.06 1.67
N TYR A 17 -1.57 -9.65 0.70
CA TYR A 17 -2.84 -9.16 0.18
C TYR A 17 -3.95 -9.15 1.25
N VAL A 18 -4.06 -10.24 2.03
CA VAL A 18 -5.04 -10.35 3.12
C VAL A 18 -4.77 -9.30 4.18
N ARG A 19 -3.53 -9.20 4.69
CA ARG A 19 -3.16 -8.18 5.69
C ARG A 19 -3.47 -6.76 5.20
N ARG A 20 -3.10 -6.44 3.96
CA ARG A 20 -3.38 -5.11 3.36
C ARG A 20 -4.88 -4.83 3.28
N THR A 21 -5.66 -5.83 2.88
CA THR A 21 -7.12 -5.71 2.77
C THR A 21 -7.74 -5.50 4.15
N VAL A 22 -7.29 -6.25 5.16
CA VAL A 22 -7.73 -6.09 6.56
C VAL A 22 -7.41 -4.69 7.06
N ASN A 23 -6.16 -4.23 6.96
CA ASN A 23 -5.75 -2.90 7.43
C ASN A 23 -6.58 -1.79 6.76
N TRP A 24 -6.71 -1.83 5.43
CA TRP A 24 -7.52 -0.85 4.73
C TRP A 24 -9.00 -0.88 5.14
N THR A 25 -9.55 -2.08 5.35
CA THR A 25 -10.95 -2.24 5.79
C THR A 25 -11.14 -1.65 7.19
N VAL A 26 -10.23 -1.93 8.11
CA VAL A 26 -10.26 -1.42 9.49
C VAL A 26 -10.13 0.10 9.50
N ASP A 27 -9.20 0.67 8.73
CA ASP A 27 -9.05 2.13 8.58
C ASP A 27 -10.35 2.77 8.08
N CYS A 28 -10.99 2.19 7.06
CA CYS A 28 -12.24 2.70 6.51
C CYS A 28 -13.41 2.63 7.48
N LEU A 29 -13.42 1.63 8.37
CA LEU A 29 -14.45 1.46 9.39
C LEU A 29 -14.20 2.38 10.59
N ALA A 30 -12.95 2.54 11.01
CA ALA A 30 -12.56 3.44 12.10
C ALA A 30 -12.96 4.90 11.85
N MET A 31 -13.07 5.32 10.58
CA MET A 31 -13.55 6.66 10.20
C MET A 31 -15.07 6.86 10.32
N LYS A 32 -15.86 5.84 10.69
CA LYS A 32 -17.34 5.86 10.61
C LYS A 32 -18.08 5.87 11.96
N ASP A 33 -17.46 6.36 13.03
CA ASP A 33 -18.05 6.39 14.38
C ASP A 33 -18.58 5.01 14.81
N LEU A 34 -17.65 4.06 14.96
CA LEU A 34 -17.98 2.71 15.43
C LEU A 34 -18.50 2.72 16.86
N PHE A 35 -19.48 1.87 17.15
CA PHE A 35 -19.96 1.64 18.51
C PHE A 35 -18.99 0.73 19.28
N CYS A 36 -19.02 0.81 20.61
CA CYS A 36 -18.10 0.07 21.49
C CYS A 36 -18.06 -1.44 21.22
N ASP A 37 -19.18 -2.03 20.82
CA ASP A 37 -19.28 -3.47 20.59
C ASP A 37 -18.49 -3.91 19.34
N GLU A 38 -18.42 -3.08 18.30
CA GLU A 38 -17.78 -3.38 17.00
C GLU A 38 -16.24 -3.42 17.07
N HIS A 39 -15.65 -3.00 18.19
CA HIS A 39 -14.20 -3.03 18.39
C HIS A 39 -13.65 -4.47 18.49
N VAL A 40 -14.42 -5.38 19.08
CA VAL A 40 -13.98 -6.77 19.31
C VAL A 40 -13.91 -7.54 17.99
N GLU A 41 -14.88 -7.35 17.10
CA GLU A 41 -14.88 -7.97 15.78
C GLU A 41 -13.73 -7.47 14.91
N LEU A 42 -13.41 -6.16 14.98
CA LEU A 42 -12.27 -5.61 14.24
C LEU A 42 -10.95 -6.13 14.79
N GLU A 43 -10.81 -6.23 16.10
CA GLU A 43 -9.63 -6.83 16.73
C GLU A 43 -9.45 -8.30 16.29
N ALA A 44 -10.54 -9.07 16.24
CA ALA A 44 -10.49 -10.46 15.76
C ALA A 44 -10.04 -10.58 14.29
N ILE A 45 -10.47 -9.66 13.42
CA ILE A 45 -10.05 -9.63 12.01
C ILE A 45 -8.57 -9.25 11.89
N CYS A 46 -8.10 -8.27 12.66
CA CYS A 46 -6.68 -7.92 12.74
C CYS A 46 -5.84 -9.12 13.23
N GLN A 47 -6.28 -9.78 14.31
CA GLN A 47 -5.62 -10.95 14.87
C GLN A 47 -5.53 -12.08 13.82
N MET A 48 -6.55 -12.29 12.99
CA MET A 48 -6.50 -13.29 11.92
C MET A 48 -5.39 -13.01 10.89
N ALA A 49 -5.14 -11.73 10.56
CA ALA A 49 -4.04 -11.36 9.68
C ALA A 49 -2.67 -11.56 10.35
N ASP A 50 -2.58 -11.35 11.66
CA ASP A 50 -1.40 -11.63 12.47
C ASP A 50 -1.10 -13.13 12.58
N ASP A 51 -2.12 -13.93 12.82
CA ASP A 51 -2.01 -15.39 12.87
C ASP A 51 -1.57 -15.97 11.53
N LEU A 52 -2.07 -15.42 10.41
CA LEU A 52 -1.65 -15.82 9.07
C LEU A 52 -0.16 -15.58 8.85
N ASP A 53 0.34 -14.39 9.21
CA ASP A 53 1.77 -14.08 9.09
C ASP A 53 2.62 -14.91 10.05
N ALA A 54 2.15 -15.15 11.27
CA ALA A 54 2.84 -15.99 12.26
C ALA A 54 2.91 -17.46 11.81
N LEU A 55 1.88 -17.96 11.12
CA LEU A 55 1.84 -19.31 10.59
C LEU A 55 2.70 -19.46 9.33
N VAL A 56 2.63 -18.50 8.41
CA VAL A 56 3.30 -18.59 7.10
C VAL A 56 4.77 -18.17 7.19
N GLY A 57 5.10 -17.16 7.98
CA GLY A 57 6.44 -16.57 8.07
C GLY A 57 7.55 -17.60 8.34
N PRO A 58 7.41 -18.53 9.30
CA PRO A 58 8.40 -19.57 9.55
C PRO A 58 8.56 -20.60 8.42
N LEU A 59 7.55 -20.74 7.54
CA LEU A 59 7.51 -21.74 6.48
C LEU A 59 8.15 -21.27 5.16
N VAL A 60 8.58 -20.01 5.09
CA VAL A 60 9.02 -19.39 3.85
C VAL A 60 10.35 -18.64 4.04
N GLU A 61 11.32 -18.99 3.20
CA GLU A 61 12.58 -18.26 3.14
C GLU A 61 12.39 -16.87 2.52
N ALA A 62 13.08 -15.86 3.03
CA ALA A 62 13.03 -14.48 2.51
C ALA A 62 11.58 -13.97 2.30
N TRP A 63 10.88 -13.71 3.41
CA TRP A 63 9.47 -13.30 3.44
C TRP A 63 9.13 -12.15 2.48
N ASP A 64 10.05 -11.22 2.32
CA ASP A 64 9.83 -9.99 1.54
C ASP A 64 10.18 -10.13 0.04
N ARG A 65 10.59 -11.32 -0.40
CA ARG A 65 10.99 -11.58 -1.79
C ARG A 65 10.35 -12.83 -2.38
N TYR A 66 10.04 -12.77 -3.65
CA TYR A 66 9.71 -13.95 -4.46
C TYR A 66 10.95 -14.79 -4.75
N SER A 67 10.76 -16.02 -5.20
CA SER A 67 11.84 -16.95 -5.56
C SER A 67 12.75 -16.43 -6.67
N ASP A 68 12.26 -15.50 -7.51
CA ASP A 68 13.04 -14.83 -8.55
C ASP A 68 13.76 -13.56 -8.07
N GLY A 69 13.71 -13.28 -6.76
CA GLY A 69 14.39 -12.16 -6.11
C GLY A 69 13.63 -10.82 -6.18
N ARG A 70 12.52 -10.74 -6.92
CA ARG A 70 11.66 -9.55 -6.91
C ARG A 70 11.06 -9.33 -5.51
N PRO A 71 10.84 -8.07 -5.11
CA PRO A 71 10.15 -7.81 -3.86
C PRO A 71 8.68 -8.24 -3.95
N VAL A 72 8.13 -8.74 -2.85
CA VAL A 72 6.67 -8.96 -2.72
C VAL A 72 5.95 -7.61 -2.68
N GLU A 73 6.52 -6.65 -1.96
CA GLU A 73 5.98 -5.31 -1.78
C GLU A 73 7.10 -4.27 -1.91
N SER A 74 6.77 -3.09 -2.43
CA SER A 74 7.67 -1.94 -2.42
C SER A 74 6.96 -0.73 -1.83
N SER A 75 7.72 0.08 -1.10
CA SER A 75 7.25 1.31 -0.50
C SER A 75 8.10 2.49 -0.95
N VAL A 76 7.49 3.67 -1.01
CA VAL A 76 8.19 4.93 -1.25
C VAL A 76 7.59 6.02 -0.37
N GLU A 77 8.45 6.77 0.31
CA GLU A 77 8.02 7.91 1.10
C GLU A 77 7.67 9.07 0.16
N ILE A 78 6.47 9.62 0.32
CA ILE A 78 5.99 10.79 -0.41
C ILE A 78 6.43 12.06 0.34
N ALA A 79 6.20 12.07 1.66
CA ALA A 79 6.54 13.12 2.59
C ALA A 79 6.71 12.48 3.99
N PRO A 80 7.30 13.19 4.98
CA PRO A 80 7.46 12.65 6.33
C PRO A 80 6.14 12.11 6.90
N GLY A 81 6.09 10.79 7.16
CA GLY A 81 4.91 10.11 7.68
C GLY A 81 3.81 9.78 6.65
N GLN A 82 4.02 10.06 5.36
CA GLN A 82 3.14 9.70 4.26
C GLN A 82 3.87 8.77 3.28
N THR A 83 3.50 7.49 3.29
CA THR A 83 4.13 6.45 2.47
C THR A 83 3.14 5.86 1.47
N PHE A 84 3.58 5.62 0.24
CA PHE A 84 2.85 4.81 -0.72
C PHE A 84 3.44 3.40 -0.82
N THR A 85 2.57 2.40 -0.82
CA THR A 85 2.97 0.99 -0.83
C THR A 85 2.28 0.24 -1.97
N HIS A 86 3.05 -0.54 -2.72
CA HIS A 86 2.58 -1.33 -3.86
C HIS A 86 2.92 -2.80 -3.68
N LEU A 87 1.90 -3.65 -3.76
CA LEU A 87 2.02 -5.10 -3.73
C LEU A 87 2.19 -5.61 -5.16
N TRP A 88 3.30 -6.29 -5.45
CA TRP A 88 3.58 -6.86 -6.76
C TRP A 88 2.96 -8.23 -6.89
N HIS A 89 2.31 -8.53 -8.01
CA HIS A 89 1.79 -9.87 -8.29
C HIS A 89 2.97 -10.86 -8.56
N PRO A 90 2.88 -12.12 -8.08
CA PRO A 90 3.94 -13.13 -8.25
C PRO A 90 4.17 -13.47 -9.72
N ASP A 91 3.13 -13.46 -10.56
CA ASP A 91 3.26 -13.41 -12.03
C ASP A 91 3.69 -12.00 -12.49
N PRO A 92 4.91 -11.82 -13.05
CA PRO A 92 5.36 -10.52 -13.55
C PRO A 92 4.47 -9.95 -14.66
N ALA A 93 3.85 -10.81 -15.48
CA ALA A 93 3.03 -10.38 -16.61
C ALA A 93 1.70 -9.74 -16.17
N ARG A 94 1.30 -9.92 -14.91
CA ARG A 94 0.11 -9.29 -14.33
C ARG A 94 0.39 -7.91 -13.73
N ASN A 95 1.65 -7.55 -13.54
CA ASN A 95 2.01 -6.22 -13.06
C ASN A 95 1.97 -5.23 -14.21
N GLN A 96 1.12 -4.21 -14.10
CA GLN A 96 0.95 -3.18 -15.12
C GLN A 96 1.57 -1.86 -14.65
N PRO A 97 2.18 -1.07 -15.55
CA PRO A 97 2.58 0.29 -15.22
C PRO A 97 1.35 1.12 -14.85
N GLY A 98 1.52 2.05 -13.93
CA GLY A 98 0.43 2.87 -13.44
C GLY A 98 0.90 4.15 -12.78
N THR A 99 -0.03 5.07 -12.61
CA THR A 99 0.22 6.36 -11.97
C THR A 99 -0.84 6.59 -10.90
N VAL A 100 -0.39 6.93 -9.69
CA VAL A 100 -1.26 7.32 -8.57
C VAL A 100 -0.95 8.76 -8.21
N THR A 101 -1.96 9.61 -8.14
CA THR A 101 -1.81 11.00 -7.73
C THR A 101 -2.53 11.25 -6.41
N GLY A 102 -2.06 12.26 -5.67
CA GLY A 102 -2.68 12.66 -4.41
C GLY A 102 -2.17 13.99 -3.90
N ARG A 103 -2.66 14.40 -2.73
CA ARG A 103 -2.21 15.60 -2.02
C ARG A 103 -1.21 15.24 -0.94
N VAL A 104 -0.19 16.07 -0.80
CA VAL A 104 0.76 15.95 0.32
C VAL A 104 0.03 16.30 1.60
N LEU A 105 0.26 15.52 2.67
CA LEU A 105 -0.33 15.75 3.98
C LEU A 105 0.01 17.18 4.46
N ALA A 106 -1.00 17.92 4.92
CA ALA A 106 -0.87 19.30 5.36
C ALA A 106 -1.87 19.62 6.48
N ASP A 107 -1.52 20.58 7.33
CA ASP A 107 -2.42 21.12 8.35
C ASP A 107 -3.64 21.82 7.71
N PRO A 108 -4.76 21.95 8.43
CA PRO A 108 -5.94 22.65 7.92
C PRO A 108 -5.60 24.08 7.44
N GLY A 109 -5.92 24.36 6.17
CA GLY A 109 -5.66 25.66 5.54
C GLY A 109 -4.27 25.79 4.91
N VAL A 110 -3.42 24.77 4.99
CA VAL A 110 -2.11 24.73 4.33
C VAL A 110 -2.17 23.84 3.09
N ASP A 111 -1.50 24.25 2.02
CA ASP A 111 -1.31 23.43 0.82
C ASP A 111 0.19 23.12 0.67
N HIS A 112 0.55 21.83 0.79
CA HIS A 112 1.91 21.34 0.55
C HIS A 112 2.10 20.84 -0.89
N GLY A 113 1.08 20.99 -1.74
CA GLY A 113 1.09 20.57 -3.13
C GLY A 113 0.57 19.15 -3.33
N THR A 114 0.92 18.58 -4.48
CA THR A 114 0.47 17.27 -4.92
C THR A 114 1.64 16.35 -5.23
N TYR A 115 1.40 15.05 -5.30
CA TYR A 115 2.40 14.09 -5.73
C TYR A 115 1.88 13.21 -6.85
N GLU A 116 2.83 12.64 -7.59
CA GLU A 116 2.62 11.58 -8.56
C GLU A 116 3.55 10.41 -8.21
N VAL A 117 2.98 9.23 -7.92
CA VAL A 117 3.72 7.98 -7.80
C VAL A 117 3.59 7.21 -9.11
N ARG A 118 4.73 6.87 -9.72
CA ARG A 118 4.79 5.98 -10.88
C ARG A 118 5.15 4.58 -10.43
N ILE A 119 4.33 3.63 -10.88
CA ILE A 119 4.53 2.19 -10.70
C ILE A 119 5.23 1.69 -11.96
N ILE A 120 6.46 1.20 -11.80
CA ILE A 120 7.32 0.72 -12.88
C ILE A 120 7.58 -0.78 -12.66
N PRO A 121 6.82 -1.66 -13.34
CA PRO A 121 6.98 -3.09 -13.17
C PRO A 121 8.39 -3.60 -13.50
N PRO A 122 8.83 -4.69 -12.85
CA PRO A 122 8.07 -5.48 -11.88
C PRO A 122 8.42 -5.17 -10.42
N ARG A 123 9.10 -4.05 -10.11
CA ARG A 123 9.66 -3.82 -8.76
C ARG A 123 9.92 -2.37 -8.34
N THR A 124 9.69 -1.39 -9.20
CA THR A 124 10.17 -0.02 -8.95
C THR A 124 9.00 0.94 -8.74
N LEU A 125 9.16 1.82 -7.76
CA LEU A 125 8.30 2.98 -7.52
C LEU A 125 9.14 4.25 -7.65
N SER A 126 8.57 5.31 -8.20
CA SER A 126 9.19 6.63 -8.21
C SER A 126 8.17 7.70 -7.84
N VAL A 127 8.56 8.67 -7.03
CA VAL A 127 7.70 9.80 -6.63
C VAL A 127 8.18 11.07 -7.29
N VAL A 128 7.23 11.87 -7.77
CA VAL A 128 7.44 13.25 -8.20
C VAL A 128 6.55 14.14 -7.33
N LEU A 129 7.16 15.12 -6.67
CA LEU A 129 6.45 16.13 -5.91
C LEU A 129 6.19 17.36 -6.78
N HIS A 130 4.99 17.91 -6.67
CA HIS A 130 4.56 19.11 -7.35
C HIS A 130 4.23 20.17 -6.30
N PRO A 131 4.89 21.35 -6.33
CA PRO A 131 4.65 22.39 -5.35
C PRO A 131 3.20 22.91 -5.41
N PRO A 132 2.69 23.49 -4.31
CA PRO A 132 1.37 24.11 -4.28
C PRO A 132 1.29 25.23 -5.33
N ARG A 133 0.11 25.39 -5.93
CA ARG A 133 -0.10 26.48 -6.89
C ARG A 133 -0.11 27.81 -6.14
N PRO A 134 0.58 28.85 -6.64
CA PRO A 134 0.52 30.16 -6.00
C PRO A 134 -0.93 30.66 -5.95
N PRO A 135 -1.34 31.33 -4.87
CA PRO A 135 -2.69 31.88 -4.76
C PRO A 135 -2.93 32.86 -5.91
N LEU A 136 -4.04 32.65 -6.63
CA LEU A 136 -4.47 33.58 -7.66
C LEU A 136 -4.93 34.89 -6.98
N HIS A 137 -4.10 35.92 -7.03
CA HIS A 137 -4.52 37.26 -6.63
C HIS A 137 -5.48 37.81 -7.70
N VAL A 138 -6.77 37.90 -7.37
CA VAL A 138 -7.72 38.64 -8.20
C VAL A 138 -7.38 40.12 -8.06
N VAL A 139 -6.73 40.69 -9.09
CA VAL A 139 -6.57 42.14 -9.22
C VAL A 139 -7.94 42.70 -9.56
N ARG A 140 -8.58 43.38 -8.60
CA ARG A 140 -9.79 44.15 -8.88
C ARG A 140 -9.38 45.43 -9.63
N PRO A 141 -9.98 45.75 -10.79
CA PRO A 141 -9.76 47.00 -11.51
C PRO A 141 -10.32 48.21 -10.75
#